data_AF-A0AAV8H3D8-F1
#
_entry.id   AF-A0AAV8H3D8-F1
#
_cell.length_a   1.000
_cell.length_b   1.000
_cell.length_c   1.000
_cell.angle_alpha   90.00
_cell.angle_beta   90.00
_cell.angle_gamma   90.00
#
_symmetry.space_group_name_H-M   'P 1'
#
loop_
_entity.id
_entity.type
_entity.pdbx_description
1 polymer ?
#
loop_
_entity_poly.entity_id
_entity_poly.type
_entity_poly.pdbx_seq_one_letter_code
_entity_poly.pdbx_strand_id
1 'polypeptide(L)'
;MLQKCSDHTGSTTWKTSFHEQNDEQDEQENSFPNLPFQLWNVSKFGSCADAAIVGLMPPPLLELQSSQRYYCSVTIGKDSVISAYRLSEDRSRSLVGAILSRVGTATISTISSFSSIIWRREPSPTKKARPKPQSFAKASPLTCVKDPPRRGERLTLSPSGTLAAVTDSLGRILLLDTQALVVVRLWKGYRDAHCLFVEMLTKKEKSTTSSNYYGYSKNDYCLCLAIHAPRKGIIEIWQMRTGPRLLTIQCPKGSKMLQPSIRFSSSNPSYNPLEVYLLNGDSGQLFVLNQHIS
;
A
#
# COMPACT_ATOMS: atom_id res chain seq x y z
N MET A 1 11.79 0.86 0.33
CA MET A 1 11.54 2.12 1.09
C MET A 1 10.05 2.34 1.08
N LEU A 2 9.43 2.56 2.23
CA LEU A 2 7.98 2.82 2.34
C LEU A 2 7.75 4.29 2.66
N GLN A 3 6.83 4.93 1.94
CA GLN A 3 6.46 6.33 2.11
C GLN A 3 4.97 6.43 2.45
N LYS A 4 4.64 7.25 3.44
CA LYS A 4 3.27 7.67 3.74
C LYS A 4 3.18 9.17 3.55
N CYS A 5 2.21 9.64 2.77
CA CYS A 5 1.83 11.05 2.67
C CYS A 5 0.71 11.33 3.67
N SER A 6 0.77 12.44 4.41
CA SER A 6 -0.32 12.87 5.28
C SER A 6 -0.97 14.13 4.72
N ASP A 7 -2.24 14.02 4.34
CA ASP A 7 -3.09 15.19 4.08
C ASP A 7 -3.75 15.62 5.39
N HIS A 8 -3.44 16.83 5.86
CA HIS A 8 -4.19 17.43 6.97
C HIS A 8 -5.52 17.96 6.44
N THR A 9 -6.58 17.14 6.48
CA THR A 9 -7.95 17.64 6.44
C THR A 9 -8.33 18.21 7.81
N GLY A 10 -7.80 19.39 8.11
CA GLY A 10 -8.28 20.25 9.18
C GLY A 10 -9.36 21.19 8.65
N SER A 11 -10.62 20.82 8.81
CA SER A 11 -11.72 21.78 8.82
C SER A 11 -11.59 22.64 10.08
N THR A 12 -10.79 23.71 10.03
CA THR A 12 -10.89 24.83 10.98
C THR A 12 -10.29 26.07 10.34
N THR A 13 -11.17 26.90 9.78
CA THR A 13 -11.08 28.36 9.71
C THR A 13 -9.68 28.97 9.64
N TRP A 14 -9.35 29.45 8.45
CA TRP A 14 -8.36 30.51 8.23
C TRP A 14 -8.60 31.66 9.21
N LYS A 15 -7.75 31.76 10.24
CA LYS A 15 -7.49 33.01 10.94
C LYS A 15 -6.02 33.35 10.75
N THR A 16 -5.83 34.27 9.81
CA THR A 16 -4.70 35.20 9.70
C THR A 16 -4.31 35.73 11.08
N SER A 17 -3.05 35.53 11.47
CA SER A 17 -2.23 36.53 12.17
C SER A 17 -0.88 35.90 12.51
N PHE A 18 0.11 36.09 11.64
CA PHE A 18 1.47 36.24 12.10
C PHE A 18 1.97 37.57 11.57
N HIS A 19 2.32 38.40 12.55
CA HIS A 19 2.75 39.77 12.44
C HIS A 19 3.94 39.91 11.47
N GLU A 20 3.89 40.99 10.72
CA GLU A 20 4.93 41.49 9.81
C GLU A 20 6.32 41.49 10.44
N GLN A 21 7.30 40.99 9.69
CA GLN A 21 8.61 41.62 9.59
C GLN A 21 9.04 41.56 8.12
N ASN A 22 9.09 42.76 7.53
CA ASN A 22 9.60 43.04 6.19
C ASN A 22 11.03 42.54 6.04
N ASP A 23 11.31 41.89 4.92
CA ASP A 23 12.40 42.29 4.03
C ASP A 23 12.11 41.73 2.63
N GLU A 24 12.15 42.63 1.65
CA GLU A 24 11.78 42.41 0.26
C GLU A 24 12.92 41.76 -0.56
N GLN A 25 12.49 41.07 -1.63
CA GLN A 25 13.15 40.83 -2.92
C GLN A 25 13.52 39.37 -3.29
N ASP A 26 12.75 38.90 -4.28
CA ASP A 26 13.12 38.09 -5.45
C ASP A 26 13.61 36.65 -5.28
N GLU A 27 12.69 35.70 -5.51
CA GLU A 27 12.64 34.88 -6.73
C GLU A 27 11.44 33.91 -6.67
N GLN A 28 10.58 33.95 -7.70
CA GLN A 28 9.44 33.04 -7.86
C GLN A 28 9.94 31.62 -8.21
N GLU A 29 10.35 30.85 -7.20
CA GLU A 29 10.31 29.39 -7.31
C GLU A 29 8.88 28.95 -6.98
N ASN A 30 8.19 28.33 -7.94
CA ASN A 30 6.94 27.60 -7.72
C ASN A 30 7.21 26.42 -6.75
N SER A 31 7.40 26.72 -5.47
CA SER A 31 7.54 25.72 -4.44
C SER A 31 6.14 25.16 -4.17
N PHE A 32 5.77 24.10 -4.87
CA PHE A 32 4.68 23.24 -4.42
C PHE A 32 4.90 22.94 -2.94
N PRO A 33 3.88 23.06 -2.07
CA PRO A 33 4.05 22.78 -0.65
C PRO A 33 4.59 21.36 -0.49
N ASN A 34 5.75 21.23 0.16
CA ASN A 34 6.34 19.93 0.47
C ASN A 34 5.33 19.15 1.32
N LEU A 35 4.68 18.17 0.72
CA LEU A 35 3.75 17.31 1.42
C LEU A 35 4.50 16.58 2.55
N PRO A 36 4.04 16.67 3.81
CA PRO A 36 4.71 15.98 4.90
C PRO A 36 4.64 14.47 4.64
N PHE A 37 5.82 13.84 4.52
CA PHE A 37 5.93 12.40 4.35
C PHE A 37 6.87 11.78 5.40
N GLN A 38 6.65 10.50 5.66
CA GLN A 38 7.45 9.69 6.57
C GLN A 38 8.03 8.49 5.84
N LEU A 39 9.28 8.15 6.18
CA LEU A 39 10.05 7.09 5.54
C LEU A 39 10.39 5.99 6.53
N TRP A 40 10.22 4.74 6.11
CA TRP A 40 10.64 3.56 6.88
C TRP A 40 11.57 2.66 6.08
N ASN A 41 12.57 2.09 6.76
CA ASN A 41 13.44 1.07 6.18
C ASN A 41 12.90 -0.34 6.43
N VAL A 42 12.41 -0.98 5.37
CA VAL A 42 11.84 -2.34 5.39
C VAL A 42 12.71 -3.36 4.64
N SER A 43 14.04 -3.17 4.62
CA SER A 43 14.97 -4.04 3.88
C SER A 43 15.48 -5.25 4.66
N LYS A 44 15.04 -5.46 5.91
CA LYS A 44 15.61 -6.53 6.77
C LYS A 44 15.48 -7.92 6.16
N PHE A 45 14.35 -8.19 5.51
CA PHE A 45 14.08 -9.49 4.89
C PHE A 45 14.39 -9.57 3.39
N GLY A 46 15.03 -8.54 2.83
CA GLY A 46 15.47 -8.50 1.43
C GLY A 46 14.92 -7.32 0.64
N SER A 47 15.06 -7.40 -0.69
CA SER A 47 14.54 -6.37 -1.59
C SER A 47 13.01 -6.34 -1.60
N CYS A 48 12.42 -5.14 -1.54
CA CYS A 48 10.98 -4.91 -1.60
C CYS A 48 10.56 -4.61 -3.04
N ALA A 49 9.68 -5.43 -3.61
CA ALA A 49 9.06 -5.22 -4.92
C ALA A 49 7.78 -4.37 -4.80
N ASP A 50 6.99 -4.61 -3.75
CA ASP A 50 5.74 -3.91 -3.47
C ASP A 50 5.47 -3.95 -1.96
N ALA A 51 4.72 -2.97 -1.45
CA ALA A 51 4.42 -2.87 -0.03
C ALA A 51 3.20 -1.99 0.25
N ALA A 52 2.51 -2.30 1.34
CA ALA A 52 1.36 -1.53 1.79
C ALA A 52 1.28 -1.47 3.30
N ILE A 53 0.72 -0.36 3.80
CA ILE A 53 0.31 -0.23 5.20
C ILE A 53 -1.08 -0.86 5.32
N VAL A 54 -1.20 -1.90 6.14
CA VAL A 54 -2.41 -2.74 6.21
C VAL A 54 -3.34 -2.36 7.37
N GLY A 55 -2.81 -1.65 8.37
CA GLY A 55 -3.63 -1.22 9.51
C GLY A 55 -2.82 -0.62 10.66
N LEU A 56 -3.54 -0.28 11.73
CA LEU A 56 -2.95 0.11 13.01
C LEU A 56 -2.54 -1.13 13.80
N MET A 57 -1.50 -0.98 14.62
CA MET A 57 -1.08 -2.00 15.57
C MET A 57 -1.19 -1.46 17.00
N PRO A 58 -1.52 -2.33 17.97
CA PRO A 58 -1.36 -1.97 19.36
C PRO A 58 0.12 -1.73 19.69
N PRO A 59 0.39 -0.93 20.74
CA PRO A 59 1.75 -0.74 21.22
C PRO A 59 2.36 -2.10 21.63
N PRO A 60 3.69 -2.25 21.52
CA PRO A 60 4.38 -3.41 22.09
C PRO A 60 4.05 -3.56 23.58
N LEU A 61 4.02 -4.81 24.07
CA LEU A 61 3.62 -5.13 25.46
C LEU A 61 4.40 -4.35 26.54
N LEU A 62 5.65 -3.99 26.25
CA LEU A 62 6.53 -3.24 27.17
C LEU A 62 6.50 -1.71 26.97
N GLU A 63 5.72 -1.21 26.01
CA GLU A 63 5.60 0.21 25.66
C GLU A 63 4.16 0.72 25.88
N LEU A 64 3.40 0.10 26.81
CA LEU A 64 1.96 0.29 27.00
C LEU A 64 1.54 1.74 27.34
N GLN A 65 2.46 2.58 27.84
CA GLN A 65 2.21 4.01 28.14
C GLN A 65 2.65 4.97 27.04
N SER A 66 3.06 4.46 25.88
CA SER A 66 3.45 5.27 24.74
C SER A 66 2.21 5.85 24.05
N SER A 67 2.19 7.18 23.85
CA SER A 67 1.19 7.86 22.99
C SER A 67 1.44 7.64 21.49
N GLN A 68 2.43 6.80 21.14
CA GLN A 68 2.86 6.58 19.76
C GLN A 68 1.89 5.69 19.00
N ARG A 69 1.66 6.04 17.74
CA ARG A 69 0.93 5.20 16.80
C ARG A 69 1.88 4.24 16.11
N TYR A 70 1.46 2.98 16.06
CA TYR A 70 2.14 1.94 15.32
C TYR A 70 1.28 1.47 14.15
N TYR A 71 1.93 1.18 13.03
CA TYR A 71 1.28 0.65 11.84
C TYR A 71 1.81 -0.75 11.54
N CYS A 72 0.95 -1.60 11.01
CA CYS A 72 1.37 -2.83 10.37
C CYS A 72 1.62 -2.54 8.90
N SER A 73 2.76 -2.98 8.39
CA SER A 73 3.04 -2.97 6.96
C SER A 73 3.36 -4.38 6.48
N VAL A 74 2.91 -4.68 5.28
CA VAL A 74 3.24 -5.89 4.56
C VAL A 74 4.05 -5.49 3.33
N THR A 75 5.11 -6.24 3.09
CA THR A 75 6.03 -6.07 1.97
C THR A 75 6.19 -7.41 1.28
N ILE A 76 6.50 -7.38 0.00
CA ILE A 76 6.76 -8.58 -0.80
C ILE A 76 8.02 -8.36 -1.63
N GLY A 77 8.70 -9.43 -2.01
CA GLY A 77 9.81 -9.31 -2.94
C GLY A 77 10.60 -10.59 -3.19
N LYS A 78 11.87 -10.41 -3.59
CA LYS A 78 12.71 -11.49 -4.11
C LYS A 78 13.13 -12.51 -3.06
N ASP A 79 13.61 -12.05 -1.91
CA ASP A 79 14.19 -12.92 -0.89
C ASP A 79 13.14 -13.42 0.12
N SER A 80 12.00 -12.73 0.17
CA SER A 80 10.84 -13.10 0.98
C SER A 80 9.56 -12.81 0.20
N VAL A 81 8.74 -13.84 0.02
CA VAL A 81 7.45 -13.70 -0.69
C VAL A 81 6.53 -12.75 0.07
N ILE A 82 6.51 -12.82 1.41
CA ILE A 82 5.74 -11.92 2.27
C ILE A 82 6.57 -11.60 3.51
N SER A 83 6.66 -10.34 3.89
CA SER A 83 7.36 -9.85 5.07
C SER A 83 6.55 -8.77 5.75
N ALA A 84 6.39 -8.86 7.07
CA ALA A 84 5.60 -7.93 7.85
C ALA A 84 6.46 -7.13 8.84
N TYR A 85 6.15 -5.86 9.00
CA TYR A 85 6.84 -4.94 9.89
C TYR A 85 5.87 -4.10 10.69
N ARG A 86 6.22 -3.84 11.95
CA ARG A 86 5.64 -2.79 12.78
C ARG A 86 6.42 -1.50 12.54
N LEU A 87 5.71 -0.47 12.07
CA LEU A 87 6.24 0.85 11.78
C LEU A 87 5.87 1.81 12.92
N SER A 88 6.82 2.57 13.45
CA SER A 88 6.54 3.62 14.44
C SER A 88 6.45 4.99 13.76
N GLU A 89 5.60 5.87 14.30
CA GLU A 89 5.55 7.28 13.89
C GLU A 89 6.77 8.09 14.39
N ASP A 90 7.47 7.61 15.42
CA ASP A 90 8.61 8.31 16.01
C ASP A 90 9.83 8.38 15.06
N ARG A 91 10.28 9.62 14.78
CA ARG A 91 11.47 9.93 13.99
C ARG A 91 12.77 9.90 14.81
N SER A 92 12.67 9.93 16.14
CA SER A 92 13.81 10.19 17.05
C SER A 92 14.68 8.98 17.36
N ARG A 93 14.33 7.76 16.89
CA ARG A 93 14.96 6.51 17.34
C ARG A 93 15.52 5.59 16.26
N SER A 94 15.57 5.97 14.99
CA SER A 94 16.21 5.14 13.96
C SER A 94 17.65 5.55 13.73
N LEU A 95 18.54 5.16 14.63
CA LEU A 95 19.99 5.14 14.39
C LEU A 95 20.38 3.89 13.57
N VAL A 96 19.61 3.55 12.54
CA VAL A 96 20.04 2.55 11.56
C VAL A 96 20.66 3.31 10.42
N GLY A 97 21.98 3.43 10.49
CA GLY A 97 22.81 4.10 9.50
C GLY A 97 22.42 3.69 8.09
N ALA A 98 22.42 4.67 7.20
CA ALA A 98 22.19 4.49 5.77
C ALA A 98 23.15 3.42 5.23
N ILE A 99 22.67 2.19 5.08
CA ILE A 99 23.37 1.17 4.30
C ILE A 99 23.19 1.60 2.85
N LEU A 100 24.22 2.23 2.29
CA LEU A 100 24.36 2.49 0.86
C LEU A 100 24.14 1.17 0.10
N SER A 101 23.15 1.16 -0.79
CA SER A 101 22.98 0.09 -1.78
C SER A 101 24.18 0.10 -2.73
N ARG A 102 24.93 -1.01 -2.73
CA ARG A 102 26.03 -1.31 -3.66
C ARG A 102 25.63 -1.12 -5.13
N VAL A 103 26.25 -0.15 -5.79
CA VAL A 103 26.72 -0.27 -7.17
C VAL A 103 28.17 0.26 -7.19
N GLY A 104 29.11 -0.61 -7.55
CA GLY A 104 30.47 -0.32 -8.03
C GLY A 104 31.37 0.65 -7.24
N THR A 105 32.37 0.09 -6.54
CA THR A 105 33.70 0.69 -6.24
C THR A 105 33.77 2.10 -5.65
N ALA A 106 33.99 2.21 -4.33
CA ALA A 106 35.09 2.99 -3.71
C ALA A 106 34.93 3.07 -2.17
N THR A 107 35.95 2.56 -1.46
CA THR A 107 36.41 2.84 -0.09
C THR A 107 35.41 3.32 0.98
N ILE A 108 35.17 2.44 1.96
CA ILE A 108 34.56 2.74 3.26
C ILE A 108 35.54 3.62 4.06
N SER A 109 35.12 4.83 4.46
CA SER A 109 35.78 5.57 5.53
C SER A 109 34.77 5.90 6.63
N THR A 110 34.71 5.01 7.61
CA THR A 110 34.26 5.29 8.97
C THR A 110 35.19 6.31 9.61
N ILE A 111 34.72 7.54 9.82
CA ILE A 111 35.34 8.46 10.78
C ILE A 111 34.21 9.15 11.55
N SER A 112 33.92 8.64 12.75
CA SER A 112 33.31 9.44 13.81
C SER A 112 34.39 10.39 14.31
N SER A 113 34.28 11.68 13.96
CA SER A 113 35.27 12.70 14.35
C SER A 113 35.31 12.86 15.86
N PHE A 114 36.45 12.46 16.43
CA PHE A 114 36.96 12.92 17.70
C PHE A 114 37.49 14.37 17.57
N SER A 115 37.54 15.05 18.71
CA SER A 115 37.79 16.47 19.01
C SER A 115 39.11 17.11 18.55
N SER A 116 39.10 18.42 18.31
CA SER A 116 40.00 19.50 18.83
C SER A 116 39.83 20.77 17.95
N ILE A 117 39.40 21.91 18.50
CA ILE A 117 40.21 23.04 19.01
C ILE A 117 41.13 23.72 17.98
N ILE A 118 40.79 24.98 17.70
CA ILE A 118 41.60 26.16 17.28
C ILE A 118 42.39 26.04 15.98
N TRP A 119 42.04 26.83 14.96
CA TRP A 119 42.94 27.77 14.24
C TRP A 119 42.08 28.71 13.37
N ARG A 120 42.28 30.02 13.52
CA ARG A 120 41.56 31.08 12.81
C ARG A 120 42.27 31.36 11.47
N ARG A 121 41.60 31.21 10.32
CA ARG A 121 41.81 32.03 9.09
C ARG A 121 40.77 31.78 7.98
N GLU A 122 40.18 32.90 7.55
CA GLU A 122 39.53 33.29 6.29
C GLU A 122 38.32 32.50 5.69
N PRO A 123 37.22 33.18 5.32
CA PRO A 123 36.05 32.55 4.74
C PRO A 123 36.27 32.27 3.24
N SER A 124 36.37 30.99 2.88
CA SER A 124 36.26 30.53 1.49
C SER A 124 34.80 30.17 1.14
N PRO A 125 34.39 30.20 -0.14
CA PRO A 125 33.00 30.45 -0.53
C PRO A 125 32.07 29.34 -0.07
N THR A 126 30.91 29.76 0.42
CA THR A 126 29.80 28.95 0.91
C THR A 126 29.35 27.92 -0.13
N LYS A 127 29.92 26.72 -0.07
CA LYS A 127 29.37 25.56 -0.76
C LYS A 127 27.98 25.29 -0.16
N LYS A 128 26.96 25.40 -1.01
CA LYS A 128 25.56 25.06 -0.71
C LYS A 128 25.52 23.79 0.15
N ALA A 129 24.94 23.91 1.35
CA ALA A 129 24.78 22.78 2.26
C ALA A 129 24.00 21.68 1.54
N ARG A 130 24.60 20.49 1.39
CA ARG A 130 23.87 19.32 0.91
C ARG A 130 22.65 19.11 1.81
N PRO A 131 21.48 18.78 1.25
CA PRO A 131 20.29 18.51 2.06
C PRO A 131 20.61 17.42 3.08
N LYS A 132 20.36 17.71 4.36
CA LYS A 132 20.59 16.76 5.46
C LYS A 132 19.83 15.47 5.16
N PRO A 133 20.47 14.28 5.19
CA PRO A 133 19.77 13.03 4.96
C PRO A 133 18.69 12.86 6.03
N GLN A 134 17.44 12.71 5.60
CA GLN A 134 16.30 12.49 6.48
C GLN A 134 16.50 11.18 7.25
N SER A 135 16.33 11.21 8.58
CA SER A 135 16.33 9.99 9.37
C SER A 135 15.10 9.16 9.04
N PHE A 136 15.30 7.85 8.82
CA PHE A 136 14.18 6.92 8.72
C PHE A 136 13.46 6.87 10.07
N ALA A 137 12.17 6.57 10.07
CA ALA A 137 11.48 6.15 11.27
C ALA A 137 11.71 4.66 11.52
N LYS A 138 11.54 4.22 12.77
CA LYS A 138 11.83 2.83 13.17
C LYS A 138 10.82 1.87 12.53
N ALA A 139 11.34 0.83 11.91
CA ALA A 139 10.58 -0.30 11.40
C ALA A 139 11.11 -1.58 12.06
N SER A 140 10.33 -2.17 12.94
CA SER A 140 10.66 -3.44 13.58
C SER A 140 10.04 -4.60 12.79
N PRO A 141 10.81 -5.61 12.39
CA PRO A 141 10.28 -6.80 11.74
C PRO A 141 9.34 -7.58 12.66
N LEU A 142 8.31 -8.19 12.08
CA LEU A 142 7.37 -9.06 12.80
C LEU A 142 7.54 -10.52 12.37
N THR A 143 7.32 -10.80 11.09
CA THR A 143 7.40 -12.15 10.52
C THR A 143 7.78 -12.09 9.05
N CYS A 144 8.28 -13.20 8.51
CA CYS A 144 8.57 -13.36 7.10
C CYS A 144 8.24 -14.77 6.62
N VAL A 145 7.71 -14.87 5.42
CA VAL A 145 7.53 -16.09 4.66
C VAL A 145 8.59 -16.13 3.56
N LYS A 146 9.50 -17.09 3.67
CA LYS A 146 10.53 -17.38 2.67
C LYS A 146 10.16 -18.68 1.96
N ASP A 147 10.10 -18.67 0.64
CA ASP A 147 9.77 -19.84 -0.20
C ASP A 147 10.60 -19.79 -1.49
N PRO A 148 11.94 -19.89 -1.42
CA PRO A 148 12.76 -19.90 -2.63
C PRO A 148 12.41 -21.13 -3.50
N PRO A 149 12.37 -21.00 -4.83
CA PRO A 149 12.82 -19.86 -5.63
C PRO A 149 11.74 -18.79 -5.90
N ARG A 150 10.59 -18.84 -5.22
CA ARG A 150 9.48 -17.90 -5.45
C ARG A 150 9.79 -16.52 -4.91
N ARG A 151 9.28 -15.54 -5.64
CA ARG A 151 9.40 -14.11 -5.34
C ARG A 151 7.99 -13.54 -5.34
N GLY A 152 7.68 -12.67 -4.38
CA GLY A 152 6.44 -11.91 -4.42
C GLY A 152 6.54 -10.81 -5.48
N GLU A 153 5.51 -10.67 -6.31
CA GLU A 153 5.52 -9.73 -7.44
C GLU A 153 4.51 -8.59 -7.30
N ARG A 154 3.29 -8.86 -6.81
CA ARG A 154 2.24 -7.84 -6.64
C ARG A 154 1.47 -8.05 -5.35
N LEU A 155 1.11 -6.95 -4.69
CA LEU A 155 0.31 -6.91 -3.48
C LEU A 155 -0.96 -6.09 -3.73
N THR A 156 -2.12 -6.70 -3.52
CA THR A 156 -3.42 -5.99 -3.57
C THR A 156 -4.09 -6.08 -2.22
N LEU A 157 -4.51 -4.95 -1.64
CA LEU A 157 -5.26 -4.91 -0.37
C LEU A 157 -6.77 -4.89 -0.60
N SER A 158 -7.52 -5.51 0.31
CA SER A 158 -8.97 -5.33 0.38
C SER A 158 -9.30 -3.91 0.87
N PRO A 159 -10.50 -3.36 0.58
CA PRO A 159 -10.87 -2.01 1.03
C PRO A 159 -10.79 -1.83 2.55
N SER A 160 -11.10 -2.88 3.30
CA SER A 160 -11.00 -2.90 4.77
C SER A 160 -9.58 -3.07 5.29
N GLY A 161 -8.60 -3.33 4.43
CA GLY A 161 -7.21 -3.66 4.81
C GLY A 161 -7.03 -5.01 5.51
N THR A 162 -8.11 -5.76 5.78
CA THR A 162 -8.08 -7.03 6.55
C THR A 162 -7.57 -8.24 5.76
N LEU A 163 -7.55 -8.14 4.43
CA LEU A 163 -7.06 -9.16 3.52
C LEU A 163 -6.10 -8.55 2.52
N ALA A 164 -5.15 -9.36 2.07
CA ALA A 164 -4.28 -9.01 0.96
C ALA A 164 -4.10 -10.20 0.01
N ALA A 165 -4.15 -9.96 -1.29
CA ALA A 165 -3.79 -10.93 -2.30
C ALA A 165 -2.33 -10.67 -2.73
N VAL A 166 -1.52 -11.72 -2.71
CA VAL A 166 -0.12 -11.68 -3.13
C VAL A 166 0.10 -12.65 -4.27
N THR A 167 0.58 -12.16 -5.41
CA THR A 167 0.97 -12.99 -6.56
C THR A 167 2.45 -13.31 -6.48
N ASP A 168 2.83 -14.55 -6.78
CA ASP A 168 4.23 -14.97 -6.87
C ASP A 168 4.72 -15.13 -8.33
N SER A 169 6.04 -15.26 -8.48
CA SER A 169 6.71 -15.44 -9.77
C SER A 169 6.51 -16.82 -10.42
N LEU A 170 5.94 -17.81 -9.72
CA LEU A 170 5.72 -19.18 -10.22
C LEU A 170 4.23 -19.50 -10.42
N GLY A 171 3.34 -18.50 -10.33
CA GLY A 171 1.91 -18.63 -10.56
C GLY A 171 1.11 -19.16 -9.39
N ARG A 172 1.50 -18.82 -8.16
CA ARG A 172 0.64 -18.91 -6.98
C ARG A 172 0.04 -17.56 -6.66
N ILE A 173 -1.15 -17.61 -6.07
CA ILE A 173 -1.80 -16.45 -5.44
C ILE A 173 -2.04 -16.83 -3.99
N LEU A 174 -1.54 -16.03 -3.05
CA LEU A 174 -1.70 -16.20 -1.62
C LEU A 174 -2.71 -15.18 -1.11
N LEU A 175 -3.74 -15.63 -0.41
CA LEU A 175 -4.62 -14.74 0.37
C LEU A 175 -4.05 -14.67 1.79
N LEU A 176 -3.58 -13.49 2.17
CA LEU A 176 -3.05 -13.17 3.48
C LEU A 176 -4.13 -12.51 4.35
N ASP A 177 -4.35 -13.02 5.55
CA ASP A 177 -4.98 -12.26 6.63
C ASP A 177 -3.94 -11.29 7.20
N THR A 178 -4.21 -9.99 7.11
CA THR A 178 -3.27 -8.94 7.52
C THR A 178 -3.26 -8.69 9.02
N GLN A 179 -4.30 -9.11 9.74
CA GLN A 179 -4.38 -8.98 11.20
C GLN A 179 -3.61 -10.12 11.87
N ALA A 180 -3.86 -11.35 11.41
CA ALA A 180 -3.16 -12.54 11.91
C ALA A 180 -1.76 -12.73 11.29
N LEU A 181 -1.49 -12.09 10.14
CA LEU A 181 -0.28 -12.28 9.33
C LEU A 181 -0.09 -13.74 8.87
N VAL A 182 -1.19 -14.42 8.54
CA VAL A 182 -1.23 -15.83 8.11
C VAL A 182 -1.85 -15.95 6.73
N VAL A 183 -1.29 -16.81 5.89
CA VAL A 183 -1.90 -17.16 4.60
C VAL A 183 -3.10 -18.07 4.84
N VAL A 184 -4.29 -17.60 4.48
CA VAL A 184 -5.56 -18.30 4.71
C VAL A 184 -6.03 -19.10 3.49
N ARG A 185 -5.53 -18.78 2.29
CA ARG A 185 -5.90 -19.48 1.05
C ARG A 185 -4.81 -19.38 -0.02
N LEU A 186 -4.71 -20.40 -0.87
CA LEU A 186 -3.74 -20.51 -1.96
C LEU A 186 -4.41 -20.97 -3.26
N TRP A 187 -4.12 -20.27 -4.37
CA TRP A 187 -4.44 -20.73 -5.73
C TRP A 187 -3.13 -21.05 -6.48
N LYS A 188 -3.16 -22.06 -7.35
CA LYS A 188 -1.99 -22.54 -8.10
C LYS A 188 -2.25 -22.53 -9.61
N GLY A 189 -1.20 -22.28 -10.40
CA GLY A 189 -1.29 -22.27 -11.86
C GLY A 189 -1.83 -20.97 -12.45
N TYR A 190 -1.64 -19.85 -11.77
CA TYR A 190 -2.06 -18.49 -12.15
C TYR A 190 -0.83 -17.62 -12.43
N ARG A 191 0.05 -18.08 -13.34
CA ARG A 191 1.23 -17.29 -13.75
C ARG A 191 0.80 -15.99 -14.40
N ASP A 192 1.52 -14.91 -14.07
CA ASP A 192 1.27 -13.54 -14.54
C ASP A 192 -0.13 -13.00 -14.18
N ALA A 193 -0.77 -13.53 -13.14
CA ALA A 193 -2.11 -13.12 -12.77
C ALA A 193 -2.15 -11.74 -12.11
N HIS A 194 -3.29 -11.06 -12.29
CA HIS A 194 -3.61 -9.81 -11.59
C HIS A 194 -4.84 -10.02 -10.72
N CYS A 195 -4.78 -9.49 -9.51
CA CYS A 195 -5.84 -9.66 -8.52
C CYS A 195 -6.40 -8.30 -8.12
N LEU A 196 -7.72 -8.17 -8.13
CA LEU A 196 -8.45 -7.02 -7.59
C LEU A 196 -9.59 -7.53 -6.72
N PHE A 197 -9.88 -6.82 -5.63
CA PHE A 197 -11.06 -7.11 -4.83
C PHE A 197 -12.27 -6.50 -5.54
N VAL A 198 -13.42 -7.17 -5.42
CA VAL A 198 -14.71 -6.74 -5.99
C VAL A 198 -15.83 -7.13 -5.05
N GLU A 199 -16.89 -6.33 -4.98
CA GLU A 199 -18.10 -6.68 -4.22
C GLU A 199 -19.21 -7.15 -5.16
N MET A 200 -19.60 -8.41 -5.02
CA MET A 200 -20.60 -9.05 -5.87
C MET A 200 -21.93 -9.11 -5.13
N LEU A 201 -23.02 -8.76 -5.81
CA LEU A 201 -24.36 -8.85 -5.25
C LEU A 201 -24.69 -10.31 -4.97
N THR A 202 -25.04 -10.64 -3.73
CA THR A 202 -25.47 -11.98 -3.34
C THR A 202 -26.89 -12.19 -3.88
N LYS A 203 -27.13 -13.25 -4.66
CA LYS A 203 -28.48 -13.62 -5.08
C LYS A 203 -29.34 -13.88 -3.85
N LYS A 204 -30.19 -12.91 -3.48
CA LYS A 204 -31.29 -13.15 -2.55
C LYS A 204 -32.40 -13.79 -3.37
N GLU A 205 -32.77 -15.04 -3.07
CA GLU A 205 -34.04 -15.57 -3.58
C GLU A 205 -35.11 -14.53 -3.24
N LYS A 206 -35.88 -14.11 -4.25
CA LYS A 206 -36.96 -13.16 -4.06
C LYS A 206 -37.98 -13.82 -3.14
N SER A 207 -37.83 -13.66 -1.83
CA SER A 207 -38.93 -13.89 -0.90
C SER A 207 -40.02 -12.91 -1.31
N THR A 208 -41.11 -13.47 -1.82
CA THR A 208 -42.28 -12.80 -2.34
C THR A 208 -42.95 -11.94 -1.27
N THR A 209 -42.37 -10.81 -0.88
CA THR A 209 -43.10 -9.73 -0.21
C THR A 209 -42.28 -8.43 -0.14
N SER A 210 -42.92 -7.35 -0.60
CA SER A 210 -42.74 -5.94 -0.22
C SER A 210 -41.58 -5.10 -0.78
N SER A 211 -41.99 -4.20 -1.69
CA SER A 211 -41.53 -2.81 -1.93
C SER A 211 -40.34 -2.56 -2.87
N ASN A 212 -40.69 -2.04 -4.05
CA ASN A 212 -39.83 -1.54 -5.13
C ASN A 212 -39.07 -0.22 -4.80
N TYR A 213 -38.71 0.06 -3.55
CA TYR A 213 -38.14 1.37 -3.17
C TYR A 213 -36.94 1.37 -2.21
N TYR A 214 -36.43 0.23 -1.76
CA TYR A 214 -35.18 0.19 -1.00
C TYR A 214 -34.02 -0.29 -1.90
N GLY A 215 -33.08 0.61 -2.17
CA GLY A 215 -31.84 0.30 -2.87
C GLY A 215 -30.98 -0.71 -2.09
N TYR A 216 -30.07 -1.40 -2.78
CA TYR A 216 -29.20 -2.40 -2.17
C TYR A 216 -28.34 -1.82 -1.04
N SER A 217 -28.25 -2.56 0.06
CA SER A 217 -27.42 -2.23 1.21
C SER A 217 -26.07 -2.95 1.12
N LYS A 218 -25.08 -2.53 1.94
CA LYS A 218 -23.79 -3.22 2.04
C LYS A 218 -23.91 -4.73 2.32
N ASN A 219 -24.93 -5.13 3.06
CA ASN A 219 -25.14 -6.53 3.46
C ASN A 219 -25.60 -7.43 2.31
N ASP A 220 -26.11 -6.83 1.23
CA ASP A 220 -26.51 -7.58 0.04
C ASP A 220 -25.30 -7.98 -0.81
N TYR A 221 -24.12 -7.41 -0.56
CA TYR A 221 -22.88 -7.70 -1.28
C TYR A 221 -21.95 -8.62 -0.50
N CYS A 222 -21.23 -9.47 -1.23
CA CYS A 222 -20.15 -10.28 -0.69
C CYS A 222 -18.81 -9.85 -1.29
N LEU A 223 -17.78 -9.78 -0.45
CA LEU A 223 -16.42 -9.49 -0.89
C LEU A 223 -15.86 -10.70 -1.66
N CYS A 224 -15.36 -10.43 -2.85
CA CYS A 224 -14.77 -11.40 -3.75
C CYS A 224 -13.38 -10.96 -4.21
N LEU A 225 -12.60 -11.92 -4.67
CA LEU A 225 -11.35 -11.70 -5.37
C LEU A 225 -11.55 -12.05 -6.83
N ALA A 226 -11.40 -11.05 -7.71
CA ALA A 226 -11.34 -11.27 -9.14
C ALA A 226 -9.87 -11.52 -9.53
N ILE A 227 -9.63 -12.66 -10.17
CA ILE A 227 -8.32 -13.14 -10.59
C ILE A 227 -8.30 -13.16 -12.12
N HIS A 228 -7.61 -12.21 -12.74
CA HIS A 228 -7.29 -12.26 -14.15
C HIS A 228 -6.08 -13.15 -14.37
N ALA A 229 -6.24 -14.18 -15.21
CA ALA A 229 -5.19 -15.12 -15.57
C ALA A 229 -4.89 -15.00 -17.08
N PRO A 230 -4.01 -14.08 -17.50
CA PRO A 230 -3.78 -13.79 -18.93
C PRO A 230 -3.36 -15.01 -19.74
N ARG A 231 -2.54 -15.89 -19.16
CA ARG A 231 -2.08 -17.12 -19.84
C ARG A 231 -3.19 -18.13 -20.12
N LYS A 232 -4.24 -18.13 -19.28
CA LYS A 232 -5.42 -18.98 -19.44
C LYS A 232 -6.51 -18.29 -20.26
N GLY A 233 -6.41 -16.98 -20.47
CA GLY A 233 -7.47 -16.20 -21.13
C GLY A 233 -8.77 -16.16 -20.34
N ILE A 234 -8.71 -16.19 -19.00
CA ILE A 234 -9.89 -16.20 -18.13
C ILE A 234 -9.78 -15.21 -16.98
N ILE A 235 -10.93 -14.77 -16.49
CA ILE A 235 -11.09 -14.10 -15.19
C ILE A 235 -11.96 -14.99 -14.31
N GLU A 236 -11.49 -15.30 -13.11
CA GLU A 236 -12.26 -16.05 -12.12
C GLU A 236 -12.62 -15.16 -10.93
N ILE A 237 -13.87 -15.24 -10.49
CA ILE A 237 -14.35 -14.52 -9.31
C ILE A 237 -14.53 -15.52 -8.17
N TRP A 238 -13.80 -15.32 -7.08
CA TRP A 238 -13.81 -16.18 -5.90
C TRP A 238 -14.37 -15.46 -4.69
N GLN A 239 -15.32 -16.06 -3.99
CA GLN A 239 -15.87 -15.49 -2.77
C GLN A 239 -14.87 -15.59 -1.61
N MET A 240 -14.68 -14.49 -0.89
CA MET A 240 -13.80 -14.42 0.28
C MET A 240 -14.53 -14.86 1.55
N ARG A 241 -13.84 -15.41 2.55
CA ARG A 241 -12.39 -15.76 2.58
C ARG A 241 -12.13 -17.16 2.01
N THR A 242 -12.98 -18.13 2.33
CA THR A 242 -12.87 -19.54 1.91
C THR A 242 -14.06 -19.99 1.04
N GLY A 243 -14.73 -19.04 0.37
CA GLY A 243 -15.92 -19.33 -0.44
C GLY A 243 -15.61 -19.95 -1.81
N PRO A 244 -16.63 -20.44 -2.53
CA PRO A 244 -16.48 -21.06 -3.84
C PRO A 244 -16.07 -20.06 -4.93
N ARG A 245 -15.75 -20.59 -6.12
CA ARG A 245 -15.65 -19.80 -7.35
C ARG A 245 -17.07 -19.49 -7.82
N LEU A 246 -17.42 -18.20 -7.91
CA LEU A 246 -18.75 -17.73 -8.30
C LEU A 246 -18.92 -17.69 -9.82
N LEU A 247 -17.87 -17.24 -10.54
CA LEU A 247 -17.94 -17.02 -11.98
C LEU A 247 -16.59 -17.28 -12.65
N THR A 248 -16.63 -17.67 -13.92
CA THR A 248 -15.47 -17.65 -14.82
C THR A 248 -15.88 -16.97 -16.13
N ILE A 249 -15.15 -15.93 -16.51
CA ILE A 249 -15.37 -15.14 -17.72
C ILE A 249 -14.21 -15.39 -18.67
N GLN A 250 -14.52 -15.69 -19.94
CA GLN A 250 -13.51 -15.76 -20.99
C GLN A 250 -13.03 -14.35 -21.36
N CYS A 251 -11.72 -14.20 -21.48
CA CYS A 251 -11.08 -12.90 -21.59
C CYS A 251 -10.13 -12.91 -22.80
N PRO A 252 -10.39 -12.10 -23.83
CA PRO A 252 -9.50 -11.96 -24.98
C PRO A 252 -8.10 -11.52 -24.55
N LYS A 253 -7.10 -11.82 -25.41
CA LYS A 253 -5.72 -11.38 -25.19
C LYS A 253 -5.67 -9.85 -25.09
N GLY A 254 -4.76 -9.33 -24.26
CA GLY A 254 -4.59 -7.89 -24.08
C GLY A 254 -5.61 -7.22 -23.14
N SER A 255 -6.63 -7.95 -22.68
CA SER A 255 -7.59 -7.41 -21.71
C SER A 255 -6.92 -7.05 -20.37
N LYS A 256 -7.47 -6.05 -19.68
CA LYS A 256 -6.96 -5.58 -18.39
C LYS A 256 -8.10 -5.31 -17.41
N MET A 257 -7.92 -5.74 -16.17
CA MET A 257 -8.81 -5.33 -15.08
C MET A 257 -8.36 -4.00 -14.50
N LEU A 258 -9.32 -3.11 -14.27
CA LEU A 258 -9.13 -1.76 -13.75
C LEU A 258 -10.06 -1.56 -12.56
N GLN A 259 -9.56 -0.89 -11.53
CA GLN A 259 -10.36 -0.48 -10.38
C GLN A 259 -10.37 1.06 -10.32
N PRO A 260 -11.51 1.70 -10.06
CA PRO A 260 -11.55 3.13 -9.80
C PRO A 260 -10.62 3.47 -8.64
N SER A 261 -9.99 4.63 -8.71
CA SER A 261 -9.33 5.19 -7.53
C SER A 261 -10.37 5.37 -6.42
N ILE A 262 -9.96 5.15 -5.16
CA ILE A 262 -10.83 5.33 -3.99
C ILE A 262 -11.50 6.70 -4.10
N ARG A 263 -12.82 6.69 -4.29
CA ARG A 263 -13.60 7.92 -4.22
C ARG A 263 -13.76 8.25 -2.75
N PHE A 264 -13.13 9.32 -2.30
CA PHE A 264 -13.55 10.03 -1.09
C PHE A 264 -14.91 10.67 -1.41
N SER A 265 -15.98 9.86 -1.45
CA SER A 265 -17.29 10.35 -1.87
C SER A 265 -17.96 11.11 -0.74
N SER A 266 -18.25 12.37 -1.03
CA SER A 266 -19.28 13.18 -0.42
C SER A 266 -20.64 12.46 -0.42
N SER A 267 -21.32 12.52 0.72
CA SER A 267 -22.77 12.66 0.91
C SER A 267 -23.76 11.92 -0.02
N ASN A 268 -23.43 10.73 -0.55
CA ASN A 268 -24.41 9.90 -1.26
C ASN A 268 -25.15 8.99 -0.25
N PRO A 269 -26.49 8.96 -0.26
CA PRO A 269 -27.26 8.13 0.67
C PRO A 269 -27.23 6.63 0.30
N SER A 270 -26.86 6.27 -0.92
CA SER A 270 -26.83 4.89 -1.42
C SER A 270 -25.44 4.25 -1.31
N TYR A 271 -25.40 2.97 -0.93
CA TYR A 271 -24.17 2.19 -0.90
C TYR A 271 -23.63 1.96 -2.33
N ASN A 272 -22.36 2.28 -2.56
CA ASN A 272 -21.67 2.00 -3.82
C ASN A 272 -20.71 0.83 -3.61
N PRO A 273 -20.95 -0.33 -4.25
CA PRO A 273 -20.09 -1.49 -4.09
C PRO A 273 -18.70 -1.25 -4.71
N LEU A 274 -17.72 -2.04 -4.26
CA LEU A 274 -16.40 -2.05 -4.87
C LEU A 274 -16.45 -2.61 -6.29
N GLU A 275 -16.36 -1.74 -7.29
CA GLU A 275 -16.45 -2.10 -8.69
C GLU A 275 -15.11 -2.41 -9.35
N VAL A 276 -15.13 -3.40 -10.23
CA VAL A 276 -14.00 -3.69 -11.12
C VAL A 276 -14.47 -3.68 -12.57
N TYR A 277 -13.70 -3.02 -13.41
CA TYR A 277 -13.96 -2.85 -14.83
C TYR A 277 -13.00 -3.73 -15.63
N LEU A 278 -13.49 -4.34 -16.69
CA LEU A 278 -12.72 -5.10 -17.65
C LEU A 278 -12.60 -4.27 -18.93
N LEU A 279 -11.37 -3.86 -19.25
CA LEU A 279 -11.04 -3.25 -20.53
C LEU A 279 -10.65 -4.36 -21.51
N ASN A 280 -11.38 -4.46 -22.63
CA ASN A 280 -11.03 -5.33 -23.74
C ASN A 280 -9.89 -4.68 -24.54
N GLY A 281 -8.78 -5.40 -24.73
CA GLY A 281 -7.60 -4.90 -25.42
C GLY A 281 -7.80 -4.66 -26.92
N ASP A 282 -8.66 -5.47 -27.56
CA ASP A 282 -8.87 -5.42 -29.01
C ASP A 282 -9.96 -4.41 -29.40
N SER A 283 -11.08 -4.40 -28.66
CA SER A 283 -12.22 -3.51 -28.96
C SER A 283 -12.17 -2.16 -28.23
N GLY A 284 -11.34 -2.03 -27.19
CA GLY A 284 -11.32 -0.86 -26.32
C GLY A 284 -12.56 -0.67 -25.45
N GLN A 285 -13.49 -1.64 -25.46
CA GLN A 285 -14.73 -1.57 -24.67
C GLN A 285 -14.48 -1.88 -23.20
N LEU A 286 -15.24 -1.22 -22.33
CA LEU A 286 -15.18 -1.35 -20.88
C LEU A 286 -16.46 -2.02 -20.35
N PHE A 287 -16.31 -3.06 -19.54
CA PHE A 287 -17.42 -3.81 -18.93
C PHE A 287 -17.31 -3.84 -17.41
N VAL A 288 -18.43 -3.78 -16.69
CA VAL A 288 -18.44 -3.88 -15.21
C VAL A 288 -18.60 -5.33 -14.78
N LEU A 289 -17.68 -5.84 -13.95
CA LEU A 289 -17.71 -7.24 -13.50
C LEU A 289 -18.83 -7.53 -12.47
N ASN A 290 -19.24 -6.53 -11.69
CA ASN A 290 -20.12 -6.67 -10.53
C ASN A 290 -21.54 -7.16 -10.83
N GLN A 291 -21.98 -7.06 -12.09
CA GLN A 291 -23.37 -7.34 -12.50
C GLN A 291 -23.58 -8.78 -12.99
N HIS A 292 -22.50 -9.54 -13.22
CA HIS A 292 -22.59 -10.90 -13.73
C HIS A 292 -22.68 -11.91 -12.59
N ILE A 293 -23.88 -12.20 -12.11
CA ILE A 293 -24.21 -13.52 -11.56
C ILE A 293 -25.50 -13.97 -12.25
N SER A 294 -25.39 -14.48 -13.48
CA SER A 294 -26.54 -15.13 -14.12
C SER A 294 -26.87 -16.43 -13.44
#